data_AF-A0A442EJD3-F1
#
_entry.id   AF-A0A442EJD3-F1
#
_cell.length_a   1.000
_cell.length_b   1.000
_cell.length_c   1.000
_cell.angle_alpha   90.00
_cell.angle_beta   90.00
_cell.angle_gamma   90.00
#
_symmetry.space_group_name_H-M   'P 1'
#
loop_
_entity.id
_entity.type
_entity.pdbx_description
1 polymer ?
#
loop_
_entity_poly.entity_id
_entity_poly.type
_entity_poly.pdbx_seq_one_letter_code
_entity_poly.pdbx_strand_id
1 'polypeptide(L)'
;MRRALEDEFKIIDCVLESGLETRGVDAFCLAWIKYERQQRKICSFLIFQASAIKPDQASSVRQALANNKGIAHTGFRGGIQRLTDLRFKDEFGDRYVPLNAALDQASKARDKIFHGQQTGQGYSREQLLAKVDSIREWCGLLAALGAAKLGYDGFSATNSMFKAKNAQLTATVDKALGKLGWQAFINQL
;
A
#
# COMPACT_ATOMS: atom_id res chain seq x y z
N MET A 1 4.94 -11.64 -12.58
CA MET A 1 4.55 -10.62 -11.58
C MET A 1 5.69 -9.69 -11.19
N ARG A 2 6.95 -10.15 -11.17
CA ARG A 2 8.15 -9.29 -11.03
C ARG A 2 8.15 -8.09 -12.01
N ARG A 3 7.70 -8.33 -13.25
CA ARG A 3 7.55 -7.31 -14.31
C ARG A 3 6.66 -6.11 -13.93
N ALA A 4 5.55 -6.29 -13.22
CA ALA A 4 4.63 -5.20 -12.89
C ALA A 4 5.22 -4.24 -11.83
N LEU A 5 5.93 -4.78 -10.84
CA LEU A 5 6.68 -3.97 -9.87
C LEU A 5 7.84 -3.24 -10.56
N GLU A 6 8.61 -3.95 -11.38
CA GLU A 6 9.73 -3.38 -12.14
C GLU A 6 9.26 -2.23 -13.03
N ASP A 7 8.17 -2.42 -13.78
CA ASP A 7 7.58 -1.37 -14.62
C ASP A 7 7.11 -0.17 -13.79
N GLU A 8 6.52 -0.40 -12.62
CA GLU A 8 6.07 0.68 -11.71
C GLU A 8 7.23 1.47 -11.10
N PHE A 9 8.38 0.83 -10.86
CA PHE A 9 9.56 1.45 -10.27
C PHE A 9 10.58 1.96 -11.31
N LYS A 10 10.41 1.65 -12.59
CA LYS A 10 11.29 2.10 -13.68
C LYS A 10 11.44 3.61 -13.73
N ILE A 11 10.36 4.37 -13.47
CA ILE A 11 10.42 5.83 -13.45
C ILE A 11 11.31 6.36 -12.32
N ILE A 12 11.34 5.66 -11.18
CA ILE A 12 12.20 6.00 -10.04
C ILE A 12 13.66 5.76 -10.43
N ASP A 13 13.94 4.64 -11.13
CA ASP A 13 15.28 4.35 -11.64
C ASP A 13 15.77 5.43 -12.63
N CYS A 14 14.92 5.87 -13.56
CA CYS A 14 15.25 6.98 -14.46
C CYS A 14 15.56 8.29 -13.72
N VAL A 15 14.82 8.61 -12.65
CA VAL A 15 15.10 9.80 -11.81
C VAL A 15 16.44 9.65 -11.10
N LEU A 16 16.74 8.47 -10.55
CA LEU A 16 18.02 8.20 -9.89
C LEU A 16 19.21 8.33 -10.85
N GLU A 17 19.02 7.97 -12.11
CA GLU A 17 20.03 8.05 -13.18
C GLU A 17 20.19 9.47 -13.75
N SER A 18 19.23 10.38 -13.53
CA SER A 18 19.14 11.69 -14.21
C SER A 18 20.28 12.70 -13.95
N GLY A 19 21.19 12.42 -13.02
CA GLY A 19 22.26 13.37 -12.66
C GLY A 19 21.79 14.59 -11.83
N LEU A 20 20.48 14.82 -11.70
CA LEU A 20 19.91 16.00 -11.05
C LEU A 20 20.23 16.05 -9.54
N GLU A 21 20.40 17.26 -9.00
CA GLU A 21 20.71 17.47 -7.59
C GLU A 21 19.58 16.95 -6.68
N THR A 22 18.33 17.18 -7.08
CA THR A 22 17.11 16.83 -6.33
C THR A 22 16.72 15.36 -6.41
N ARG A 23 17.41 14.54 -7.23
CA ARG A 23 17.03 13.15 -7.54
C ARG A 23 16.73 12.28 -6.32
N GLY A 24 17.41 12.50 -5.19
CA GLY A 24 17.15 11.75 -3.96
C GLY A 24 15.79 12.06 -3.34
N VAL A 25 15.41 13.34 -3.34
CA VAL A 25 14.08 13.78 -2.90
C VAL A 25 13.03 13.28 -3.89
N ASP A 26 13.23 13.52 -5.18
CA ASP A 26 12.27 13.17 -6.22
C ASP A 26 11.99 11.65 -6.27
N ALA A 27 13.05 10.83 -6.20
CA ALA A 27 12.93 9.37 -6.13
C ALA A 27 12.18 8.92 -4.87
N PHE A 28 12.47 9.51 -3.71
CA PHE A 28 11.77 9.23 -2.47
C PHE A 28 10.28 9.57 -2.55
N CYS A 29 9.96 10.76 -3.07
CA CYS A 29 8.58 11.22 -3.26
C CYS A 29 7.78 10.23 -4.12
N LEU A 30 8.35 9.83 -5.27
CA LEU A 30 7.74 8.87 -6.18
C LEU A 30 7.59 7.49 -5.52
N ALA A 31 8.64 6.97 -4.87
CA ALA A 31 8.59 5.68 -4.17
C ALA A 31 7.49 5.66 -3.10
N TRP A 32 7.37 6.71 -2.30
CA TRP A 32 6.34 6.81 -1.27
C TRP A 32 4.92 6.83 -1.87
N ILE A 33 4.72 7.59 -2.95
CA ILE A 33 3.43 7.60 -3.68
C ILE A 33 3.08 6.19 -4.20
N LYS A 34 4.05 5.46 -4.74
CA LYS A 34 3.84 4.08 -5.21
C LYS A 34 3.46 3.15 -4.07
N TYR A 35 4.14 3.26 -2.93
CA TYR A 35 3.82 2.50 -1.71
C TYR A 35 2.39 2.76 -1.22
N GLU A 36 2.02 4.03 -0.99
CA GLU A 36 0.67 4.34 -0.52
C GLU A 36 -0.40 3.86 -1.53
N ARG A 37 -0.12 4.03 -2.84
CA ARG A 37 -1.03 3.58 -3.90
C ARG A 37 -1.23 2.07 -3.87
N GLN A 38 -0.15 1.28 -3.72
CA GLN A 38 -0.26 -0.18 -3.68
C GLN A 38 -1.15 -0.63 -2.52
N GLN A 39 -0.90 -0.11 -1.31
CA GLN A 39 -1.67 -0.42 -0.11
C GLN A 39 -3.15 -0.07 -0.28
N ARG A 40 -3.44 1.14 -0.80
CA ARG A 40 -4.80 1.58 -1.13
C ARG A 40 -5.49 0.63 -2.09
N LYS A 41 -4.81 0.24 -3.18
CA LYS A 41 -5.38 -0.62 -4.22
C LYS A 41 -5.66 -2.02 -3.68
N ILE A 42 -4.73 -2.63 -2.94
CA ILE A 42 -4.95 -3.96 -2.36
C ILE A 42 -6.09 -3.91 -1.34
N CYS A 43 -6.08 -2.96 -0.39
CA CYS A 43 -7.15 -2.87 0.61
C CYS A 43 -8.52 -2.61 -0.04
N SER A 44 -8.58 -1.73 -1.04
CA SER A 44 -9.84 -1.46 -1.77
C SER A 44 -10.33 -2.70 -2.50
N PHE A 45 -9.42 -3.43 -3.15
CA PHE A 45 -9.72 -4.69 -3.82
C PHE A 45 -10.29 -5.73 -2.85
N LEU A 46 -9.68 -5.87 -1.68
CA LEU A 46 -10.14 -6.78 -0.62
C LEU A 46 -11.54 -6.41 -0.13
N ILE A 47 -11.78 -5.15 0.20
CA ILE A 47 -13.12 -4.66 0.59
C ILE A 47 -14.13 -5.00 -0.51
N PHE A 48 -13.76 -4.76 -1.77
CA PHE A 48 -14.63 -5.03 -2.91
C PHE A 48 -14.93 -6.52 -3.11
N GLN A 49 -14.22 -7.45 -2.47
CA GLN A 49 -14.56 -8.87 -2.53
C GLN A 49 -15.81 -9.23 -1.73
N ALA A 50 -16.17 -8.43 -0.71
CA ALA A 50 -17.33 -8.68 0.16
C ALA A 50 -18.59 -9.01 -0.63
N SER A 51 -19.29 -10.09 -0.30
CA SER A 51 -20.48 -10.56 -1.03
C SER A 51 -21.62 -9.53 -1.02
N ALA A 52 -21.71 -8.72 0.04
CA ALA A 52 -22.66 -7.62 0.17
C ALA A 52 -22.45 -6.49 -0.86
N ILE A 53 -21.27 -6.40 -1.49
CA ILE A 53 -20.94 -5.38 -2.49
C ILE A 53 -21.12 -5.98 -3.88
N LYS A 54 -22.03 -5.39 -4.65
CA LYS A 54 -22.29 -5.76 -6.05
C LYS A 54 -21.32 -5.06 -7.02
N PRO A 55 -21.08 -5.63 -8.21
CA PRO A 55 -20.15 -5.04 -9.19
C PRO A 55 -20.45 -3.59 -9.60
N ASP A 56 -21.71 -3.19 -9.61
CA ASP A 56 -22.17 -1.83 -9.93
C ASP A 56 -21.94 -0.81 -8.80
N GLN A 57 -21.59 -1.26 -7.59
CA GLN A 57 -21.38 -0.40 -6.42
C GLN A 57 -19.93 0.12 -6.28
N ALA A 58 -19.12 0.01 -7.32
CA ALA A 58 -17.74 0.49 -7.33
C ALA A 58 -17.62 1.99 -6.99
N SER A 59 -18.57 2.81 -7.44
CA SER A 59 -18.62 4.25 -7.12
C SER A 59 -18.87 4.50 -5.62
N SER A 60 -19.79 3.75 -5.00
CA SER A 60 -20.12 3.87 -3.58
C SER A 60 -18.93 3.55 -2.68
N VAL A 61 -18.18 2.49 -3.00
CA VAL A 61 -16.97 2.11 -2.24
C VAL A 61 -15.88 3.18 -2.38
N ARG A 62 -15.67 3.70 -3.59
CA ARG A 62 -14.72 4.81 -3.81
C ARG A 62 -15.12 6.05 -3.02
N GLN A 63 -16.40 6.40 -3.00
CA GLN A 63 -16.89 7.56 -2.27
C GLN A 63 -16.70 7.39 -0.75
N ALA A 64 -16.98 6.21 -0.20
CA ALA A 64 -16.76 5.92 1.21
C ALA A 64 -15.28 6.08 1.60
N LEU A 65 -14.36 5.51 0.80
CA LEU A 65 -12.93 5.66 1.00
C LEU A 65 -12.47 7.13 0.88
N ALA A 66 -12.99 7.87 -0.10
CA ALA A 66 -12.64 9.27 -0.31
C ALA A 66 -13.16 10.19 0.81
N ASN A 67 -14.28 9.83 1.44
CA ASN A 67 -14.87 10.57 2.55
C ASN A 67 -14.14 10.33 3.88
N ASN A 68 -13.45 9.19 4.04
CA ASN A 68 -12.62 8.98 5.22
C ASN A 68 -11.31 9.79 5.12
N LYS A 69 -11.26 10.93 5.80
CA LYS A 69 -10.08 11.82 5.85
C LYS A 69 -9.07 11.45 6.94
N GLY A 70 -9.42 10.53 7.84
CA GLY A 70 -8.65 10.17 9.02
C GLY A 70 -7.76 8.94 8.87
N ILE A 71 -7.62 8.38 7.66
CA ILE A 71 -6.88 7.14 7.45
C ILE A 71 -5.41 7.35 7.80
N ALA A 72 -4.94 6.64 8.83
CA ALA A 72 -3.54 6.66 9.23
C ALA A 72 -2.65 6.09 8.10
N HIS A 73 -1.36 6.45 8.07
CA HIS A 73 -0.42 5.90 7.08
C HIS A 73 -0.26 4.36 7.17
N THR A 74 -0.61 3.77 8.32
CA THR A 74 -0.69 2.33 8.58
C THR A 74 -2.08 1.74 8.34
N GLY A 75 -3.10 2.57 8.15
CA GLY A 75 -4.51 2.20 8.09
C GLY A 75 -4.80 1.12 7.07
N PHE A 76 -4.37 1.33 5.82
CA PHE A 76 -4.51 0.31 4.77
C PHE A 76 -3.71 -0.96 5.04
N ARG A 77 -2.53 -0.88 5.67
CA ARG A 77 -1.75 -2.07 6.08
C ARG A 77 -2.50 -2.88 7.13
N GLY A 78 -3.07 -2.21 8.13
CA GLY A 78 -3.93 -2.84 9.14
C GLY A 78 -5.19 -3.43 8.52
N GLY A 79 -5.82 -2.71 7.59
CA GLY A 79 -6.99 -3.16 6.85
C GLY A 79 -6.75 -4.44 6.06
N ILE A 80 -5.63 -4.54 5.34
CA ILE A 80 -5.25 -5.75 4.60
C ILE A 80 -5.14 -6.96 5.54
N GLN A 81 -4.43 -6.82 6.66
CA GLN A 81 -4.27 -7.90 7.63
C GLN A 81 -5.62 -8.31 8.25
N ARG A 82 -6.45 -7.32 8.63
CA ARG A 82 -7.80 -7.57 9.18
C ARG A 82 -8.72 -8.29 8.19
N LEU A 83 -8.60 -8.03 6.89
CA LEU A 83 -9.47 -8.59 5.85
C LEU A 83 -9.04 -9.97 5.34
N THR A 84 -7.82 -10.41 5.66
CA THR A 84 -7.22 -11.61 5.05
C THR A 84 -6.77 -12.65 6.07
N ASP A 85 -6.89 -12.38 7.36
CA ASP A 85 -6.28 -13.15 8.47
C ASP A 85 -4.75 -13.31 8.34
N LEU A 86 -4.10 -12.65 7.36
CA LEU A 86 -2.66 -12.67 7.17
C LEU A 86 -1.99 -11.71 8.15
N ARG A 87 -0.79 -12.09 8.62
CA ARG A 87 0.08 -11.22 9.41
C ARG A 87 1.35 -10.97 8.62
N PHE A 88 1.66 -9.70 8.32
CA PHE A 88 2.87 -9.36 7.57
C PHE A 88 4.15 -9.83 8.26
N LYS A 89 4.14 -9.93 9.60
CA LYS A 89 5.24 -10.53 10.35
C LYS A 89 5.52 -11.98 9.95
N ASP A 90 4.47 -12.77 9.78
CA ASP A 90 4.59 -14.19 9.44
C ASP A 90 4.95 -14.35 7.95
N GLU A 91 4.40 -13.49 7.09
CA GLU A 91 4.60 -13.55 5.64
C GLU A 91 5.96 -13.01 5.18
N PHE A 92 6.46 -11.95 5.83
CA PHE A 92 7.74 -11.32 5.47
C PHE A 92 8.91 -11.85 6.32
N GLY A 93 8.62 -12.67 7.33
CA GLY A 93 9.61 -13.27 8.23
C GLY A 93 10.55 -12.23 8.85
N ASP A 94 11.84 -12.53 8.85
CA ASP A 94 12.89 -11.71 9.46
C ASP A 94 13.01 -10.30 8.84
N ARG A 95 12.48 -10.10 7.63
CA ARG A 95 12.48 -8.80 6.98
C ARG A 95 11.39 -7.87 7.51
N TYR A 96 10.35 -8.39 8.17
CA TYR A 96 9.23 -7.58 8.64
C TYR A 96 9.65 -6.45 9.59
N VAL A 97 10.37 -6.79 10.67
CA VAL A 97 10.73 -5.84 11.72
C VAL A 97 11.60 -4.68 11.19
N PRO A 98 12.74 -4.95 10.49
CA PRO A 98 13.57 -3.87 9.98
C PRO A 98 12.84 -3.03 8.92
N LEU A 99 12.07 -3.66 8.01
CA LEU A 99 11.34 -2.91 6.99
C LEU A 99 10.20 -2.07 7.57
N ASN A 100 9.47 -2.59 8.57
CA ASN A 100 8.42 -1.83 9.22
C ASN A 100 8.99 -0.58 9.90
N ALA A 101 10.11 -0.74 10.64
CA ALA A 101 10.80 0.40 11.25
C ALA A 101 11.31 1.40 10.19
N ALA A 102 11.84 0.92 9.06
CA ALA A 102 12.28 1.77 7.96
C ALA A 102 11.13 2.57 7.33
N LEU A 103 9.95 1.95 7.16
CA LEU A 103 8.76 2.63 6.66
C LEU A 103 8.22 3.68 7.62
N ASP A 104 8.26 3.42 8.93
CA ASP A 104 7.84 4.40 9.94
C ASP A 104 8.78 5.63 9.90
N GLN A 105 10.08 5.42 9.67
CA GLN A 105 11.04 6.50 9.44
C GLN A 105 10.87 7.17 8.07
N ALA A 106 10.40 6.46 7.06
CA ALA A 106 10.07 7.04 5.76
C ALA A 106 8.81 7.93 5.86
N SER A 107 7.82 7.55 6.68
CA SER A 107 6.64 8.40 6.93
C SER A 107 7.04 9.77 7.51
N LYS A 108 7.97 9.80 8.48
CA LYS A 108 8.49 11.07 9.04
C LYS A 108 9.21 11.92 8.00
N ALA A 109 9.96 11.28 7.09
CA ALA A 109 10.61 11.98 5.99
C ALA A 109 9.59 12.58 5.02
N ARG A 110 8.53 11.83 4.72
CA ARG A 110 7.41 12.31 3.93
C ARG A 110 6.71 13.50 4.58
N ASP A 111 6.44 13.45 5.87
CA ASP A 111 5.76 14.55 6.56
C ASP A 111 6.60 15.84 6.54
N LYS A 112 7.93 15.72 6.62
CA LYS A 112 8.82 16.86 6.38
C LYS A 112 8.81 17.33 4.92
N ILE A 113 8.97 16.43 3.96
CA ILE A 113 9.20 16.77 2.54
C ILE A 113 7.91 17.25 1.86
N PHE A 114 6.77 16.59 2.11
CA PHE A 114 5.50 16.95 1.49
C PHE A 114 4.78 18.09 2.20
N HIS A 115 4.86 18.15 3.54
CA HIS A 115 4.06 19.09 4.33
C HIS A 115 4.89 20.20 4.96
N GLY A 116 6.21 20.23 4.75
CA GLY A 116 7.09 21.26 5.31
C GLY A 116 7.16 21.23 6.84
N GLN A 117 6.73 20.13 7.47
CA GLN A 117 6.67 20.06 8.93
C GLN A 117 8.07 20.17 9.53
N GLN A 118 8.19 20.97 10.60
CA GLN A 118 9.42 21.08 11.38
C GLN A 118 9.60 19.83 12.25
N THR A 119 10.10 18.75 11.64
CA THR A 119 10.34 17.48 12.34
C THR A 119 11.69 17.44 13.07
N GLY A 120 12.49 18.51 12.99
CA GLY A 120 13.86 18.59 13.55
C GLY A 120 14.90 17.73 12.82
N GLN A 121 14.53 17.07 11.71
CA GLN A 121 15.41 16.10 11.02
C GLN A 121 15.95 16.65 9.70
N GLY A 122 17.27 16.66 9.50
CA GLY A 122 17.88 16.81 8.17
C GLY A 122 17.94 15.47 7.43
N TYR A 123 17.75 15.47 6.11
CA TYR A 123 17.86 14.26 5.29
C TYR A 123 18.93 14.45 4.22
N SER A 124 19.97 13.62 4.27
CA SER A 124 20.94 13.52 3.18
C SER A 124 20.36 12.73 2.00
N ARG A 125 21.01 12.82 0.83
CA ARG A 125 20.63 12.04 -0.35
C ARG A 125 20.68 10.54 -0.03
N GLU A 126 21.75 10.07 0.59
CA GLU A 126 21.98 8.66 0.94
C GLU A 126 20.89 8.13 1.86
N GLN A 127 20.46 8.94 2.84
CA GLN A 127 19.35 8.58 3.74
C GLN A 127 18.02 8.44 2.99
N LEU A 128 17.77 9.27 1.97
CA LEU A 128 16.56 9.17 1.14
C LEU A 128 16.62 7.95 0.21
N LEU A 129 17.80 7.65 -0.35
CA LEU A 129 18.00 6.44 -1.18
C LEU A 129 17.76 5.16 -0.38
N ALA A 130 18.29 5.06 0.84
CA ALA A 130 18.05 3.91 1.71
C ALA A 130 16.55 3.72 2.03
N LYS A 131 15.78 4.82 2.12
CA LYS A 131 14.32 4.76 2.25
C LYS A 131 13.65 4.27 0.98
N VAL A 132 14.09 4.72 -0.19
CA VAL A 132 13.61 4.22 -1.50
C VAL A 132 13.79 2.71 -1.60
N ASP A 133 14.96 2.19 -1.23
CA ASP A 133 15.25 0.75 -1.27
C ASP A 133 14.34 -0.04 -0.33
N SER A 134 14.16 0.44 0.90
CA SER A 134 13.27 -0.18 1.89
C SER A 134 11.80 -0.18 1.41
N ILE A 135 11.36 0.92 0.79
CA ILE A 135 10.02 1.04 0.20
C ILE A 135 9.87 0.05 -0.96
N ARG A 136 10.85 -0.04 -1.87
CA ARG A 136 10.85 -0.97 -3.00
C ARG A 136 10.78 -2.42 -2.51
N GLU A 137 11.58 -2.78 -1.51
CA GLU A 137 11.60 -4.12 -0.92
C GLU A 137 10.23 -4.47 -0.33
N TRP A 138 9.65 -3.58 0.48
CA TRP A 138 8.32 -3.79 1.03
C TRP A 138 7.26 -3.98 -0.07
N CYS A 139 7.25 -3.10 -1.08
CA CYS A 139 6.31 -3.21 -2.19
C CYS A 139 6.47 -4.52 -2.95
N GLY A 140 7.70 -5.02 -3.09
CA GLY A 140 7.99 -6.31 -3.72
C GLY A 140 7.49 -7.49 -2.92
N LEU A 141 7.72 -7.51 -1.60
CA LEU A 141 7.19 -8.56 -0.71
C LEU A 141 5.66 -8.58 -0.72
N LEU A 142 5.03 -7.41 -0.63
CA LEU A 142 3.58 -7.30 -0.68
C LEU A 142 3.02 -7.68 -2.05
N ALA A 143 3.69 -7.33 -3.15
CA ALA A 143 3.28 -7.74 -4.49
C ALA A 143 3.34 -9.26 -4.65
N ALA A 144 4.42 -9.90 -4.16
CA ALA A 144 4.57 -11.35 -4.18
C ALA A 144 3.53 -12.06 -3.29
N LEU A 145 3.23 -11.51 -2.12
CA LEU A 145 2.18 -12.03 -1.24
C LEU A 145 0.79 -11.89 -1.88
N GLY A 146 0.48 -10.69 -2.38
CA GLY A 146 -0.80 -10.38 -3.02
C GLY A 146 -1.06 -11.21 -4.27
N ALA A 147 -0.02 -11.42 -5.08
CA ALA A 147 0.00 -12.36 -6.18
C ALA A 147 -0.43 -13.77 -5.77
N ALA A 148 0.30 -14.33 -4.80
CA ALA A 148 0.19 -15.74 -4.45
C ALA A 148 -1.10 -16.05 -3.68
N LYS A 149 -1.52 -15.16 -2.78
CA LYS A 149 -2.63 -15.42 -1.85
C LYS A 149 -3.91 -14.69 -2.18
N LEU A 150 -3.83 -13.51 -2.80
CA LEU A 150 -5.00 -12.64 -3.04
C LEU A 150 -5.43 -12.62 -4.52
N GLY A 151 -4.55 -13.07 -5.43
CA GLY A 151 -4.76 -12.95 -6.88
C GLY A 151 -4.59 -11.52 -7.40
N TYR A 152 -4.01 -10.63 -6.60
CA TYR A 152 -3.78 -9.23 -6.96
C TYR A 152 -2.61 -8.61 -6.18
N ASP A 153 -1.69 -7.97 -6.91
CA ASP A 153 -0.44 -7.39 -6.36
C ASP A 153 -0.50 -5.88 -6.09
N GLY A 154 -1.63 -5.23 -6.39
CA GLY A 154 -1.77 -3.78 -6.29
C GLY A 154 -1.22 -2.99 -7.47
N PHE A 155 -0.53 -3.62 -8.43
CA PHE A 155 0.12 -2.95 -9.57
C PHE A 155 -0.48 -3.37 -10.92
N SER A 156 -0.59 -4.68 -11.15
CA SER A 156 -0.92 -5.31 -12.43
C SER A 156 -2.26 -4.91 -13.08
N ALA A 157 -3.22 -4.41 -12.31
CA ALA A 157 -4.53 -3.98 -12.81
C ALA A 157 -4.69 -2.45 -12.76
N THR A 158 -5.34 -1.89 -13.80
CA THR A 158 -5.63 -0.45 -13.94
C THR A 158 -6.47 0.10 -12.78
N ASN A 159 -7.42 -0.69 -12.28
CA ASN A 159 -8.25 -0.34 -11.12
C ASN A 159 -8.23 -1.46 -10.06
N SER A 160 -8.81 -1.18 -8.89
CA SER A 160 -8.92 -2.12 -7.77
C SER A 160 -10.36 -2.49 -7.42
N MET A 161 -11.35 -2.08 -8.23
CA MET A 161 -12.78 -2.34 -7.97
C MET A 161 -13.28 -3.42 -8.92
N PHE A 162 -12.81 -4.64 -8.70
CA PHE A 162 -13.20 -5.81 -9.48
C PHE A 162 -13.30 -7.03 -8.57
N LYS A 163 -14.17 -7.99 -8.93
CA LYS A 163 -14.33 -9.26 -8.22
C LYS A 163 -13.31 -10.27 -8.74
N ALA A 164 -12.55 -10.88 -7.84
CA ALA A 164 -11.77 -12.06 -8.16
C ALA A 164 -12.67 -13.30 -8.14
N LYS A 165 -12.37 -14.28 -8.99
CA LYS A 165 -13.00 -15.60 -8.94
C LYS A 165 -12.36 -16.46 -7.85
N ASN A 166 -12.44 -16.00 -6.60
CA ASN A 166 -11.84 -16.65 -5.43
C ASN A 166 -12.84 -16.68 -4.27
N ALA A 167 -13.62 -17.77 -4.17
CA ALA A 167 -14.66 -17.92 -3.15
C ALA A 167 -14.10 -17.93 -1.72
N GLN A 168 -12.89 -18.48 -1.53
CA GLN A 168 -12.24 -18.52 -0.22
C GLN A 168 -11.87 -17.10 0.26
N LEU A 169 -11.35 -16.27 -0.65
CA LEU A 169 -11.05 -14.87 -0.34
C LEU A 169 -12.32 -14.09 0.03
N THR A 170 -13.40 -14.27 -0.75
CA THR A 170 -14.70 -13.67 -0.44
C THR A 170 -15.20 -14.08 0.93
N ALA A 171 -15.18 -15.38 1.26
CA ALA A 171 -15.60 -15.87 2.57
C ALA A 171 -14.76 -15.32 3.73
N THR A 172 -13.45 -15.18 3.51
CA THR A 172 -12.52 -14.59 4.50
C THR A 172 -12.85 -13.12 4.75
N VAL A 173 -13.06 -12.34 3.67
CA VAL A 173 -13.45 -10.93 3.76
C VAL A 173 -14.82 -10.77 4.44
N ASP A 174 -15.80 -11.59 4.06
CA ASP A 174 -17.14 -11.53 4.67
C ASP A 174 -17.10 -11.84 6.16
N LYS A 175 -16.30 -12.83 6.57
CA LYS A 175 -16.07 -13.14 7.99
C LYS A 175 -15.42 -11.96 8.72
N ALA A 176 -14.40 -11.34 8.12
CA ALA A 176 -13.69 -10.20 8.71
C ALA A 176 -14.58 -8.96 8.88
N LEU A 177 -15.46 -8.71 7.90
CA LEU A 177 -16.44 -7.63 7.98
C LEU A 177 -17.58 -7.95 8.95
N GLY A 178 -18.01 -9.21 9.01
CA GLY A 178 -19.03 -9.69 9.94
C GLY A 178 -20.25 -8.78 10.03
N LYS A 179 -20.71 -8.49 11.26
CA LYS A 179 -21.81 -7.56 11.52
C LYS A 179 -21.43 -6.08 11.39
N LEU A 180 -20.13 -5.76 11.34
CA LEU A 180 -19.67 -4.38 11.20
C LEU A 180 -20.09 -3.81 9.84
N GLY A 181 -19.99 -4.63 8.79
CA GLY A 181 -20.24 -4.22 7.42
C GLY A 181 -19.10 -3.38 6.83
N TRP A 182 -19.09 -3.25 5.51
CA TRP A 182 -17.98 -2.65 4.77
C TRP A 182 -17.87 -1.13 4.97
N GLN A 183 -18.99 -0.42 5.13
CA GLN A 183 -18.96 1.03 5.35
C GLN A 183 -18.31 1.39 6.69
N ALA A 184 -18.75 0.73 7.77
CA ALA A 184 -18.17 0.99 9.09
C ALA A 184 -16.73 0.50 9.18
N PHE A 185 -16.38 -0.59 8.49
CA PHE A 185 -14.98 -0.99 8.35
C PHE A 185 -14.13 0.09 7.69
N ILE A 186 -14.59 0.70 6.59
CA ILE A 186 -13.88 1.81 5.93
C ILE A 186 -13.66 2.97 6.90
N ASN A 187 -14.63 3.30 7.76
CA ASN A 187 -14.50 4.37 8.74
C ASN A 187 -13.50 4.06 9.87
N GLN A 188 -13.09 2.79 10.02
CA GLN A 188 -12.09 2.34 10.99
C GLN A 188 -10.71 2.09 10.38
N LEU A 189 -10.53 2.40 9.08
CA LEU A 189 -9.22 2.36 8.43
C LEU A 189 -8.31 3.46 8.95
#